data_AF-A0A3M1Y2Q6-F1
#
_entry.id   AF-A0A3M1Y2Q6-F1
#
_cell.length_a   1.000
_cell.length_b   1.000
_cell.length_c   1.000
_cell.angle_alpha   90.00
_cell.angle_beta   90.00
_cell.angle_gamma   90.00
#
_symmetry.space_group_name_H-M   'P 1'
#
loop_
_entity.id
_entity.type
_entity.pdbx_description
1 polymer ?
#
loop_
_entity_poly.entity_id
_entity_poly.type
_entity_poly.pdbx_seq_one_letter_code
_entity_poly.pdbx_strand_id
1 'polypeptide(L)'
;MNTHMESMDHAGALLSRISAQQELPERALTAAREALRRTWQEEQEHSTTVLRGYRPTAFILRVERQELVFRHDWRTVPFVRTHVGLYLRDPERRSQELAAGYYLFDTDPQGTVVDDWLVPDIPRMGGPAGRAQQDEPQ
;
A
#
# COMPACT_ATOMS: atom_id res chain seq x y z
N MET A 1 -17.10 19.91 -29.72
CA MET A 1 -16.98 18.46 -29.98
C MET A 1 -16.16 17.85 -28.86
N ASN A 2 -16.72 16.82 -28.23
CA ASN A 2 -16.46 16.31 -26.89
C ASN A 2 -15.41 15.17 -26.86
N THR A 3 -14.37 15.25 -27.69
CA THR A 3 -13.39 14.17 -27.85
C THR A 3 -12.64 13.84 -26.56
N HIS A 4 -12.54 14.82 -25.65
CA HIS A 4 -11.87 14.67 -24.35
C HIS A 4 -12.68 13.86 -23.34
N MET A 5 -14.01 13.87 -23.44
CA MET A 5 -14.91 13.18 -22.51
C MET A 5 -15.04 11.70 -22.87
N GLU A 6 -15.12 11.37 -24.17
CA GLU A 6 -15.19 9.99 -24.65
C GLU A 6 -13.89 9.21 -24.35
N SER A 7 -12.71 9.83 -24.42
CA SER A 7 -11.44 9.15 -24.17
C SER A 7 -11.23 8.77 -22.69
N MET A 8 -11.82 9.50 -21.74
CA MET A 8 -11.64 9.22 -20.30
C MET A 8 -12.48 8.01 -19.86
N ASP A 9 -13.66 7.83 -20.44
CA ASP A 9 -14.53 6.67 -20.16
C ASP A 9 -13.86 5.34 -20.59
N HIS A 10 -13.09 5.37 -21.69
CA HIS A 10 -12.38 4.18 -22.18
C HIS A 10 -11.20 3.79 -21.29
N ALA A 11 -10.43 4.75 -20.76
CA ALA A 11 -9.32 4.49 -19.87
C ALA A 11 -9.78 3.96 -18.50
N GLY A 12 -10.84 4.56 -17.95
CA GLY A 12 -11.46 4.07 -16.71
C GLY A 12 -12.04 2.66 -16.86
N ALA A 13 -12.76 2.39 -17.97
CA ALA A 13 -13.27 1.06 -18.25
C ALA A 13 -12.16 0.02 -18.44
N LEU A 14 -11.06 0.39 -19.12
CA LEU A 14 -9.90 -0.48 -19.29
C LEU A 14 -9.25 -0.81 -17.94
N LEU A 15 -9.02 0.18 -17.08
CA LEU A 15 -8.46 -0.01 -15.74
C LEU A 15 -9.34 -0.93 -14.90
N SER A 16 -10.65 -0.66 -14.84
CA SER A 16 -11.61 -1.48 -14.09
C SER A 16 -11.62 -2.93 -14.58
N ARG A 17 -11.54 -3.14 -15.91
CA ARG A 17 -11.48 -4.49 -16.48
C ARG A 17 -10.19 -5.21 -16.11
N ILE A 18 -9.02 -4.57 -16.27
CA ILE A 18 -7.73 -5.19 -15.92
C ILE A 18 -7.70 -5.50 -14.42
N SER A 19 -8.10 -4.54 -13.58
CA SER A 19 -8.13 -4.67 -12.13
C SER A 19 -8.96 -5.87 -11.67
N ALA A 20 -10.17 -6.02 -12.21
CA ALA A 20 -11.05 -7.14 -11.88
C ALA A 20 -10.54 -8.48 -12.43
N GLN A 21 -10.05 -8.52 -13.68
CA GLN A 21 -9.55 -9.76 -14.29
C GLN A 21 -8.30 -10.31 -13.60
N GLN A 22 -7.47 -9.42 -13.05
CA GLN A 22 -6.19 -9.78 -12.45
C GLN A 22 -6.22 -9.74 -10.91
N GLU A 23 -7.39 -9.47 -10.30
CA GLU A 23 -7.58 -9.35 -8.85
C GLU A 23 -6.53 -8.42 -8.20
N LEU A 24 -6.25 -7.29 -8.87
CA LEU A 24 -5.16 -6.39 -8.46
C LEU A 24 -5.33 -5.84 -7.03
N PRO A 25 -6.53 -5.45 -6.56
CA PRO A 25 -6.72 -4.99 -5.18
C PRO A 25 -6.28 -6.04 -4.14
N GLU A 26 -6.74 -7.28 -4.28
CA GLU A 26 -6.47 -8.39 -3.37
C GLU A 26 -4.99 -8.77 -3.39
N ARG A 27 -4.39 -8.81 -4.57
CA ARG A 27 -2.96 -9.08 -4.75
C ARG A 27 -2.09 -7.98 -4.14
N ALA A 28 -2.44 -6.71 -4.34
CA ALA A 28 -1.73 -5.59 -3.74
C ALA A 28 -1.80 -5.61 -2.21
N LEU A 29 -2.98 -5.92 -1.64
CA LEU A 29 -3.13 -6.08 -0.19
C LEU A 29 -2.28 -7.25 0.34
N THR A 30 -2.24 -8.36 -0.37
CA THR A 30 -1.42 -9.53 -0.01
C THR A 30 0.07 -9.18 -0.03
N ALA A 31 0.53 -8.57 -1.12
CA ALA A 31 1.92 -8.17 -1.28
C ALA A 31 2.34 -7.10 -0.25
N ALA A 32 1.46 -6.15 0.09
CA ALA A 32 1.69 -5.19 1.17
C ALA A 32 1.88 -5.86 2.54
N ARG A 33 1.08 -6.89 2.87
CA ARG A 33 1.25 -7.67 4.12
C ARG A 33 2.59 -8.40 4.14
N GLU A 34 2.98 -9.00 3.02
CA GLU A 34 4.25 -9.70 2.90
C GLU A 34 5.44 -8.75 2.99
N ALA A 35 5.36 -7.56 2.39
CA ALA A 35 6.36 -6.52 2.51
C ALA A 35 6.55 -6.10 3.97
N LEU A 36 5.46 -5.79 4.69
CA LEU A 36 5.53 -5.48 6.14
C LEU A 36 6.16 -6.62 6.95
N ARG A 37 5.82 -7.88 6.65
CA ARG A 37 6.40 -9.03 7.32
C ARG A 37 7.90 -9.16 7.06
N ARG A 38 8.35 -9.01 5.82
CA ARG A 38 9.77 -9.04 5.44
C ARG A 38 10.54 -7.93 6.13
N THR A 39 10.03 -6.70 6.08
CA THR A 39 10.65 -5.55 6.77
C THR A 39 10.75 -5.80 8.27
N TRP A 40 9.69 -6.31 8.92
CA TRP A 40 9.75 -6.66 10.34
C TRP A 40 10.84 -7.69 10.65
N GLN A 41 10.99 -8.72 9.81
CA GLN A 41 12.03 -9.75 9.97
C GLN A 41 13.44 -9.13 9.83
N GLU A 42 13.66 -8.32 8.79
CA GLU A 42 14.92 -7.61 8.57
C GLU A 42 15.30 -6.68 9.74
N GLU A 43 14.32 -6.02 10.37
CA GLU A 43 14.57 -5.20 11.57
C GLU A 43 15.08 -6.01 12.75
N GLN A 44 14.55 -7.22 12.95
CA GLN A 44 15.04 -8.11 14.02
C GLN A 44 16.48 -8.56 13.78
N GLU A 45 16.88 -8.69 12.52
CA GLU A 45 18.22 -9.16 12.13
C GLU A 45 19.26 -8.03 12.09
N HIS A 46 18.87 -6.82 11.69
CA HIS A 46 19.79 -5.73 11.36
C HIS A 46 19.69 -4.50 12.28
N SER A 47 18.91 -4.56 13.36
CA SER A 47 18.74 -3.46 14.32
C SER A 47 18.27 -2.14 13.68
N THR A 48 17.51 -2.23 12.57
CA THR A 48 16.84 -1.09 11.95
C THR A 48 15.46 -0.86 12.60
N THR A 49 14.90 0.35 12.45
CA THR A 49 13.62 0.75 13.09
C THR A 49 12.70 1.51 12.12
N VAL A 50 12.67 1.06 10.88
CA VAL A 50 11.73 1.45 9.80
C VAL A 50 10.27 1.42 10.26
N LEU A 51 9.79 0.32 10.85
CA LEU A 51 8.44 0.12 11.36
C LEU A 51 8.26 0.63 12.79
N ARG A 52 9.31 1.21 13.40
CA ARG A 52 9.28 1.80 14.75
C ARG A 52 8.73 0.89 15.85
N GLY A 53 8.93 -0.43 15.70
CA GLY A 53 8.47 -1.42 16.67
C GLY A 53 7.00 -1.83 16.53
N TYR A 54 6.27 -1.33 15.53
CA TYR A 54 4.92 -1.83 15.22
C TYR A 54 5.00 -3.18 14.52
N ARG A 55 4.29 -4.17 15.06
CA ARG A 55 4.14 -5.48 14.41
C ARG A 55 3.37 -5.32 13.09
N PRO A 56 3.64 -6.15 12.07
CA PRO A 56 2.90 -6.13 10.81
C PRO A 56 1.37 -6.19 10.97
N THR A 57 0.87 -6.90 11.98
CA THR A 57 -0.56 -7.05 12.27
C THR A 57 -1.22 -5.79 12.85
N ALA A 58 -0.45 -4.81 13.30
CA ALA A 58 -0.98 -3.54 13.79
C ALA A 58 -1.44 -2.63 12.63
N PHE A 59 -0.93 -2.85 11.42
CA PHE A 59 -1.24 -2.05 10.25
C PHE A 59 -2.60 -2.45 9.65
N ILE A 60 -3.45 -1.45 9.47
CA ILE A 60 -4.68 -1.53 8.69
C ILE A 60 -4.32 -1.16 7.25
N LEU A 61 -4.65 -2.03 6.32
CA LEU A 61 -4.35 -1.87 4.90
C LEU A 61 -5.62 -1.57 4.12
N ARG A 62 -5.58 -0.58 3.24
CA ARG A 62 -6.70 -0.25 2.35
C ARG A 62 -6.22 0.11 0.97
N VAL A 63 -6.92 -0.37 -0.05
CA VAL A 63 -6.70 0.11 -1.42
C VAL A 63 -7.33 1.49 -1.51
N GLU A 64 -6.50 2.50 -1.77
CA GLU A 64 -6.92 3.91 -1.83
C GLU A 64 -7.31 4.28 -3.26
N ARG A 65 -6.49 3.85 -4.23
CA ARG A 65 -6.74 4.14 -5.64
C ARG A 65 -5.96 3.19 -6.55
N GLN A 66 -6.38 3.16 -7.81
CA GLN A 66 -5.68 2.51 -8.89
C GLN A 66 -5.53 3.50 -10.05
N GLU A 67 -4.40 3.44 -10.73
CA GLU A 67 -4.03 4.37 -11.80
C GLU A 67 -3.45 3.60 -12.98
N LEU A 68 -3.80 4.02 -14.20
CA LEU A 68 -3.15 3.55 -15.42
C LEU A 68 -2.07 4.55 -15.81
N VAL A 69 -0.81 4.13 -15.73
CA VAL A 69 0.36 4.99 -15.93
C VAL A 69 0.93 4.74 -17.32
N PHE A 70 0.84 5.74 -18.21
CA PHE A 70 1.28 5.63 -19.61
C PHE A 70 2.64 6.28 -19.90
N ARG A 71 3.05 7.25 -19.07
CA ARG A 71 4.30 7.97 -19.24
C ARG A 71 5.12 7.83 -17.97
N HIS A 72 6.27 7.18 -18.11
CA HIS A 72 7.28 7.08 -17.08
C HIS A 72 8.65 7.20 -17.75
N ASP A 73 9.57 7.94 -17.15
CA ASP A 73 10.90 8.19 -17.75
C ASP A 73 11.74 6.91 -17.94
N TRP A 74 11.36 5.83 -17.24
CA TRP A 74 12.11 4.57 -17.20
C TRP A 74 11.40 3.38 -17.84
N ARG A 75 10.15 3.52 -18.31
CA ARG A 75 9.38 2.40 -18.89
C ARG A 75 8.63 2.83 -20.14
N THR A 76 8.75 2.02 -21.18
CA THR A 76 8.09 2.22 -22.49
C THR A 76 6.70 1.61 -22.57
N VAL A 77 6.33 0.75 -21.61
CA VAL A 77 5.05 0.03 -21.57
C VAL A 77 4.17 0.57 -20.43
N PRO A 78 2.88 0.84 -20.69
CA PRO A 78 1.95 1.24 -19.63
C PRO A 78 1.81 0.18 -18.55
N PHE A 79 1.56 0.61 -17.32
CA PHE A 79 1.32 -0.28 -16.19
C PHE A 79 0.17 0.23 -15.32
N VAL A 80 -0.42 -0.66 -14.54
CA VAL A 80 -1.40 -0.34 -13.51
C VAL A 80 -0.68 -0.22 -12.18
N ARG A 81 -0.84 0.91 -11.51
CA ARG A 81 -0.38 1.13 -10.14
C ARG A 81 -1.54 0.98 -9.19
N THR A 82 -1.43 0.10 -8.21
CA THR A 82 -2.37 -0.02 -7.10
C THR A 82 -1.74 0.58 -5.85
N HIS A 83 -2.39 1.59 -5.28
CA HIS A 83 -1.93 2.30 -4.09
C HIS A 83 -2.65 1.77 -2.84
N VAL A 84 -1.89 1.18 -1.92
CA VAL A 84 -2.40 0.68 -0.64
C VAL A 84 -1.97 1.62 0.46
N GLY A 85 -2.92 2.27 1.14
CA GLY A 85 -2.65 3.05 2.34
C GLY A 85 -2.32 2.14 3.53
N LEU A 86 -1.33 2.54 4.32
CA LEU A 86 -1.00 1.92 5.61
C LEU A 86 -1.53 2.82 6.71
N TYR A 87 -2.29 2.26 7.65
CA TYR A 87 -2.87 3.00 8.75
C TYR A 87 -2.61 2.31 10.10
N LEU A 88 -2.55 3.11 11.15
CA LEU A 88 -2.51 2.63 12.53
C LEU A 88 -3.72 3.19 13.29
N ARG A 89 -4.21 2.46 14.30
CA ARG A 89 -5.21 3.02 15.20
C ARG A 89 -4.57 4.03 16.14
N ASP A 90 -5.23 5.16 16.31
CA ASP A 90 -4.89 6.11 17.35
C ASP A 90 -5.28 5.51 18.73
N PRO A 91 -4.32 5.31 19.66
CA PRO A 91 -4.59 4.72 20.96
C PRO A 91 -5.40 5.67 21.86
N GLU A 92 -5.28 6.98 21.67
CA GLU A 92 -6.03 8.00 22.40
C GLU A 92 -7.44 8.18 21.81
N ARG A 93 -7.57 7.93 20.50
CA ARG A 93 -8.83 8.06 19.75
C ARG A 93 -9.09 6.80 18.95
N ARG A 94 -9.56 5.73 19.61
CA ARG A 94 -9.72 4.39 19.01
C ARG A 94 -10.53 4.32 17.70
N SER A 95 -11.38 5.31 17.41
CA SER A 95 -12.16 5.42 16.17
C SER A 95 -11.40 6.13 15.03
N GLN A 96 -10.26 6.73 15.32
CA GLN A 96 -9.43 7.47 14.38
C GLN A 96 -8.26 6.60 13.93
N GLU A 97 -8.00 6.65 12.63
CA GLU A 97 -6.86 6.02 12.00
C GLU A 97 -5.86 7.09 11.58
N LEU A 98 -4.58 6.78 11.78
CA LEU A 98 -3.47 7.64 11.42
C LEU A 98 -2.76 7.01 10.23
N ALA A 99 -2.56 7.81 9.17
CA ALA A 99 -1.73 7.40 8.06
C ALA A 99 -0.32 7.07 8.57
N ALA A 100 0.21 5.93 8.14
CA ALA A 100 1.49 5.38 8.56
C ALA A 100 2.41 5.08 7.36
N GLY A 101 2.05 5.59 6.18
CA GLY A 101 2.73 5.36 4.91
C GLY A 101 1.82 4.75 3.86
N TYR A 102 2.44 4.20 2.81
CA TYR A 102 1.74 3.53 1.73
C TYR A 102 2.59 2.41 1.12
N TYR A 103 1.95 1.56 0.34
CA TYR A 103 2.57 0.55 -0.49
C TYR A 103 2.11 0.73 -1.94
N LEU A 104 3.04 0.69 -2.89
CA LEU A 104 2.77 0.76 -4.32
C LEU A 104 2.99 -0.60 -4.93
N PHE A 105 2.02 -1.06 -5.71
CA PHE A 105 2.06 -2.33 -6.43
C PHE A 105 1.84 -2.07 -7.91
N ASP A 106 2.90 -2.20 -8.69
CA ASP A 106 2.88 -1.94 -10.13
C ASP A 106 2.81 -3.26 -10.90
N THR A 107 1.84 -3.37 -11.80
CA THR A 107 1.68 -4.53 -12.69
C THR A 107 1.51 -4.12 -14.14
N ASP A 108 1.97 -4.95 -15.06
CA ASP A 108 1.66 -4.76 -16.47
C ASP A 108 0.16 -5.07 -16.75
N PRO A 109 -0.36 -4.80 -17.96
CA PRO A 109 -1.75 -5.10 -18.30
C PRO A 109 -2.13 -6.58 -18.23
N GLN A 110 -1.15 -7.49 -18.18
CA GLN A 110 -1.35 -8.92 -18.03
C GLN A 110 -1.26 -9.38 -16.57
N GLY A 111 -1.15 -8.44 -15.63
CA GLY A 111 -1.06 -8.73 -14.21
C GLY A 111 0.31 -9.22 -13.76
N THR A 112 1.35 -9.16 -14.59
CA THR A 112 2.73 -9.47 -14.18
C THR A 112 3.22 -8.39 -13.24
N VAL A 113 3.84 -8.75 -12.12
CA VAL A 113 4.43 -7.77 -11.21
C VAL A 113 5.63 -7.13 -11.88
N VAL A 114 5.59 -5.81 -11.92
CA VAL A 114 6.56 -4.97 -12.60
C VAL A 114 7.49 -4.32 -11.58
N ASP A 115 6.95 -3.92 -10.44
CA ASP A 115 7.68 -3.36 -9.30
C ASP A 115 6.79 -3.28 -8.05
N ASP A 116 7.40 -3.18 -6.88
CA ASP A 116 6.70 -2.92 -5.63
C ASP A 116 7.52 -2.15 -4.59
N TRP A 117 6.85 -1.27 -3.83
CA TRP A 117 7.53 -0.34 -2.93
C TRP A 117 6.75 -0.17 -1.64
N LEU A 118 7.38 -0.44 -0.50
CA LEU A 118 6.88 -0.06 0.82
C LEU A 118 7.48 1.30 1.20
N VAL A 119 6.63 2.27 1.51
CA VAL A 119 7.04 3.63 1.91
C VAL A 119 6.44 3.95 3.29
N PRO A 120 7.16 3.63 4.38
CA PRO A 120 6.71 3.92 5.74
C PRO A 120 6.81 5.42 6.06
N ASP A 121 5.75 5.98 6.61
CA ASP A 121 5.72 7.34 7.17
C ASP A 121 4.99 7.31 8.51
N ILE A 122 5.57 6.55 9.44
CA ILE A 122 4.91 6.25 10.71
C ILE A 122 4.95 7.50 11.59
N PRO A 123 3.82 7.98 12.13
CA PRO A 123 3.81 9.14 13.01
C PRO A 123 4.57 8.87 14.31
N ARG A 124 5.24 9.89 14.86
CA ARG A 124 5.80 9.81 16.22
C ARG A 124 4.66 10.04 17.20
N MET A 125 4.14 8.97 17.80
CA MET A 125 3.14 9.14 18.86
C MET A 125 3.85 9.52 20.16
N GLY A 126 3.55 10.71 20.66
CA GLY A 126 4.16 11.27 21.86
C GLY A 126 3.54 10.64 23.11
N GLY A 127 4.17 9.61 23.67
CA GLY A 127 3.86 9.17 25.03
C GLY A 127 4.23 7.72 25.34
N PRO A 128 4.37 7.37 26.64
CA PRO A 128 4.78 6.05 27.11
C PRO A 128 3.81 4.91 26.71
N ALA A 129 2.62 5.24 26.17
CA ALA A 129 1.64 4.27 25.67
C ALA A 129 2.08 3.54 24.39
N GLY A 130 3.06 4.06 23.63
CA GLY A 130 3.63 3.37 22.46
C GLY A 130 4.35 2.05 22.78
N ARG A 131 4.67 1.80 24.07
CA ARG A 131 5.22 0.52 24.53
C ARG A 131 4.16 -0.52 24.91
N ALA A 132 2.91 -0.11 25.14
CA ALA A 132 1.90 -0.97 25.75
C ALA A 132 1.18 -1.94 24.79
N GLN A 133 1.37 -1.82 23.46
CA GLN A 133 0.90 -2.85 22.52
C GLN A 133 1.91 -3.99 22.29
N GLN A 134 2.99 -4.04 23.08
CA GLN A 134 4.01 -5.08 22.97
C GLN A 134 3.60 -6.41 23.65
N ASP A 135 2.63 -6.39 24.57
CA ASP A 135 2.31 -7.53 25.45
C ASP A 135 0.79 -7.78 25.57
N GLU A 136 0.13 -8.33 24.56
CA GLU A 136 -1.04 -9.18 24.80
C GLU A 136 -0.96 -10.44 23.92
N PRO A 137 -0.72 -11.63 24.51
CA PRO A 137 -0.99 -12.89 23.84
C PRO A 137 -2.51 -13.11 23.78
N GLN A 138 -3.03 -13.44 22.60
CA GLN A 138 -4.37 -14.03 22.45
C GLN A 138 -4.38 -15.46 23.01
#